data_AF-A0A3P7LYS3-F1
#
_entry.id   AF-A0A3P7LYS3-F1
#
_cell.length_a   1.000
_cell.length_b   1.000
_cell.length_c   1.000
_cell.angle_alpha   90.00
_cell.angle_beta   90.00
_cell.angle_gamma   90.00
#
_symmetry.space_group_name_H-M   'P 1'
#
loop_
_entity.id
_entity.type
_entity.pdbx_description
1 polymer ?
#
loop_
_entity_poly.entity_id
_entity_poly.type
_entity_poly.pdbx_seq_one_letter_code
_entity_poly.pdbx_strand_id
1 'polypeptide(L)'
;MRSSEGMVETARIRDWHNFVKLGINSVDGKVEWHQMPSVTVIITLLTLVTSTATLNVLIWSSTMGQSHINFIGNIADTLQEDGHNVTLLFVELDPDYTIDTGTNLVKHIIRYSSPYYNSADWRSLTFKRPTVFNSILGMNFIDLIKIQMYTYRICRGMLEDPRLIPLLRDSKFDLGIFEMFHSCPAGIMELAGIPKTMLVSAIGIGYQHYRLLGMEKQSSFVPDNYIKCGARMSFLERLYNVFINGCAYIFANIFEYCEQSLFEEKFPGFRSLHDLIRLKTL
;
A
#
# COMPACT_ATOMS: atom_id res chain seq x y z
N MET A 1 -2.14 -38.12 -30.20
CA MET A 1 -2.74 -38.05 -28.85
C MET A 1 -2.40 -36.70 -28.24
N ARG A 2 -3.41 -36.04 -27.66
CA ARG A 2 -3.42 -34.94 -26.66
C ARG A 2 -2.11 -34.74 -25.87
N SER A 3 -1.75 -33.55 -25.37
CA SER A 3 -2.42 -32.24 -25.24
C SER A 3 -1.47 -31.23 -24.58
N SER A 4 -1.70 -29.92 -24.85
CA SER A 4 -1.80 -28.74 -23.94
C SER A 4 -0.68 -28.46 -22.92
N GLU A 5 -0.32 -27.25 -22.51
CA GLU A 5 -0.66 -25.81 -22.67
C GLU A 5 0.30 -25.14 -21.65
N GLY A 6 0.66 -23.86 -21.65
CA GLY A 6 0.27 -22.70 -22.42
C GLY A 6 1.14 -21.54 -21.90
N MET A 7 1.55 -20.64 -22.80
CA MET A 7 2.25 -19.41 -22.47
C MET A 7 1.34 -18.27 -22.92
N VAL A 8 0.92 -17.45 -21.94
CA VAL A 8 0.09 -16.27 -22.14
C VAL A 8 0.96 -15.19 -22.80
N GLU A 9 0.74 -14.95 -24.09
CA GLU A 9 1.33 -13.82 -24.79
C GLU A 9 0.28 -12.71 -24.94
N THR A 10 0.63 -11.55 -24.37
CA THR A 10 -0.16 -10.32 -24.35
C THR A 10 -0.33 -9.78 -25.77
N ALA A 11 -1.59 -9.74 -26.24
CA ALA A 11 -1.94 -9.17 -27.54
C ALA A 11 -1.63 -7.67 -27.57
N ARG A 12 -0.56 -7.34 -28.31
CA ARG A 12 -0.09 -5.99 -28.60
C ARG A 12 -1.08 -5.31 -29.54
N ILE A 13 -1.26 -4.00 -29.39
CA ILE A 13 -2.16 -3.02 -30.08
C ILE A 13 -2.16 -3.07 -31.64
N ARG A 14 -1.45 -3.99 -32.29
CA ARG A 14 -1.34 -4.11 -33.74
C ARG A 14 -2.54 -4.73 -34.46
N ASP A 15 -3.47 -5.36 -33.77
CA ASP A 15 -4.64 -6.01 -34.41
C ASP A 15 -5.78 -5.05 -34.79
N TRP A 16 -5.72 -3.78 -34.36
CA TRP A 16 -6.71 -2.77 -34.72
C TRP A 16 -6.79 -2.50 -36.22
N HIS A 17 -5.67 -2.56 -36.94
CA HIS A 17 -5.66 -2.35 -38.39
C HIS A 17 -6.30 -3.51 -39.18
N ASN A 18 -6.32 -4.73 -38.62
CA ASN A 18 -6.94 -5.89 -39.27
C ASN A 18 -8.44 -5.96 -38.96
N PHE A 19 -8.88 -5.49 -37.78
CA PHE A 19 -10.31 -5.46 -37.44
C PHE A 19 -11.11 -4.43 -38.26
N VAL A 20 -10.53 -3.28 -38.57
CA VAL A 20 -11.20 -2.25 -39.40
C VAL A 20 -11.30 -2.68 -40.89
N LYS A 21 -10.44 -3.60 -41.34
CA LYS A 21 -10.48 -4.12 -42.72
C LYS A 21 -11.56 -5.19 -42.97
N LEU A 22 -12.21 -5.72 -41.94
CA LEU A 22 -13.26 -6.74 -42.09
C LEU A 22 -14.58 -6.22 -42.70
N GLY A 23 -14.65 -4.95 -43.09
CA GLY A 23 -15.86 -4.35 -43.67
C GLY A 23 -15.66 -3.60 -45.00
N ILE A 24 -14.48 -3.62 -45.62
CA ILE A 24 -14.22 -2.83 -46.84
C ILE A 24 -13.51 -3.71 -47.88
N ASN A 25 -14.30 -4.44 -48.67
CA ASN A 25 -13.83 -4.99 -49.94
C ASN A 25 -14.33 -4.09 -51.07
N SER A 26 -13.40 -3.45 -51.79
CA SER A 26 -13.70 -2.67 -52.99
C SER A 26 -13.74 -3.60 -54.19
N VAL A 27 -14.93 -3.93 -54.67
CA VAL A 27 -15.15 -4.39 -56.05
C VAL A 27 -15.94 -3.29 -56.76
N ASP A 28 -15.40 -2.77 -57.86
CA ASP A 28 -16.04 -1.81 -58.78
C ASP A 28 -16.37 -0.39 -58.25
N GLY A 29 -15.58 0.16 -57.33
CA GLY A 29 -15.59 1.61 -57.05
C GLY A 29 -16.85 2.15 -56.35
N LYS A 30 -17.70 1.27 -55.81
CA LYS A 30 -18.77 1.64 -54.88
C LYS A 30 -18.37 1.22 -53.47
N VAL A 31 -18.34 2.18 -52.55
CA VAL A 31 -18.19 1.91 -51.11
C VAL A 31 -19.53 1.34 -50.61
N GLU A 32 -19.60 0.02 -50.43
CA GLU A 32 -20.72 -0.61 -49.73
C GLU A 32 -20.48 -0.53 -48.22
N TRP A 33 -21.33 0.23 -47.52
CA TRP A 33 -21.41 0.19 -46.07
C TRP A 33 -22.17 -1.08 -45.68
N HIS A 34 -21.47 -2.20 -45.45
CA HIS A 34 -22.11 -3.32 -44.79
C HIS A 34 -22.49 -2.89 -43.36
N GLN A 35 -23.79 -2.85 -43.08
CA GLN A 35 -24.30 -2.68 -41.72
C GLN A 35 -23.65 -3.74 -40.84
N MET A 36 -22.87 -3.34 -39.84
CA MET A 36 -22.45 -4.28 -38.81
C MET A 36 -23.71 -4.94 -38.25
N PRO A 37 -23.78 -6.29 -38.14
CA PRO A 37 -24.95 -6.94 -37.60
C PRO A 37 -25.26 -6.35 -36.24
N SER A 38 -26.51 -5.93 -36.00
CA SER A 38 -26.93 -5.32 -34.74
C SER A 38 -26.50 -6.16 -33.53
N VAL A 39 -26.44 -7.47 -33.72
CA VAL A 39 -25.95 -8.47 -32.77
C VAL A 39 -24.49 -8.25 -32.38
N THR A 40 -23.58 -7.93 -33.30
CA THR A 40 -22.16 -7.71 -33.00
C THR A 40 -21.95 -6.44 -32.18
N VAL A 41 -22.70 -5.39 -32.48
CA VAL A 41 -22.70 -4.13 -31.71
C VAL A 41 -23.27 -4.36 -30.31
N ILE A 42 -24.36 -5.12 -30.21
CA ILE A 42 -25.00 -5.49 -28.93
C ILE A 42 -24.05 -6.35 -28.08
N ILE A 43 -23.38 -7.36 -28.66
CA ILE A 43 -22.39 -8.19 -27.95
C ILE A 43 -21.22 -7.34 -27.47
N THR A 44 -20.70 -6.43 -28.31
CA THR A 44 -19.59 -5.54 -27.92
C THR A 44 -19.99 -4.61 -26.77
N LEU A 45 -21.18 -4.01 -26.84
CA LEU A 45 -21.73 -3.18 -25.76
C LEU A 45 -22.01 -3.98 -24.47
N LEU A 46 -22.53 -5.20 -24.58
CA LEU A 46 -22.72 -6.10 -23.44
C LEU A 46 -21.39 -6.46 -22.78
N THR A 47 -20.34 -6.78 -23.56
CA THR A 47 -19.01 -7.08 -23.02
C THR A 47 -18.36 -5.88 -22.33
N LEU A 48 -18.62 -4.66 -22.81
CA LEU A 48 -18.16 -3.41 -22.18
C LEU A 48 -18.87 -3.16 -20.83
N VAL A 49 -20.16 -3.47 -20.74
CA VAL A 49 -20.96 -3.31 -19.50
C VAL A 49 -20.62 -4.35 -18.43
N THR A 50 -20.11 -5.53 -18.81
CA THR A 50 -19.84 -6.63 -17.86
C THR A 50 -18.43 -6.66 -17.27
N SER A 51 -17.55 -5.69 -17.56
CA SER A 51 -16.13 -5.78 -17.17
C SER A 51 -15.71 -5.03 -15.89
N THR A 52 -16.64 -4.43 -15.14
CA THR A 52 -16.29 -3.86 -13.82
C THR A 52 -16.14 -4.99 -12.80
N ALA A 53 -14.96 -5.60 -12.74
CA ALA A 53 -14.64 -6.56 -11.70
C ALA A 53 -14.69 -5.86 -10.33
N THR A 54 -15.67 -6.22 -9.50
CA THR A 54 -15.77 -5.68 -8.14
C THR A 54 -14.82 -6.46 -7.23
N LEU A 55 -13.70 -5.85 -6.87
CA LEU A 55 -12.74 -6.42 -5.93
C LEU A 55 -13.23 -6.30 -4.48
N ASN A 56 -12.88 -7.28 -3.67
CA ASN A 56 -12.97 -7.19 -2.22
C ASN A 56 -11.63 -6.69 -1.66
N VAL A 57 -11.60 -5.46 -1.17
CA VAL A 57 -10.36 -4.75 -0.83
C VAL A 57 -10.26 -4.55 0.68
N LEU A 58 -9.15 -5.00 1.27
CA LEU A 58 -8.77 -4.68 2.64
C LEU A 58 -7.82 -3.48 2.64
N ILE A 59 -8.16 -2.42 3.36
CA ILE A 59 -7.31 -1.24 3.50
C ILE A 59 -6.86 -1.13 4.95
N TRP A 60 -5.55 -1.13 5.18
CA TRP A 60 -4.95 -0.90 6.47
C TRP A 60 -4.76 0.59 6.70
N SER A 61 -5.34 1.12 7.77
CA SER A 61 -5.11 2.48 8.24
C SER A 61 -4.68 2.43 9.69
N SER A 62 -3.58 3.11 10.00
CA SER A 62 -3.10 3.27 11.36
C SER A 62 -3.35 4.69 11.81
N THR A 63 -3.71 4.91 13.08
CA THR A 63 -3.85 6.28 13.62
C THR A 63 -2.48 6.91 13.86
N MET A 64 -1.69 7.14 12.81
CA MET A 64 -0.36 7.77 12.90
C MET A 64 -0.46 9.30 13.03
N GLY A 65 -1.49 9.87 12.40
CA GLY A 65 -1.80 11.29 12.37
C GLY A 65 -2.91 11.57 11.35
N GLN A 66 -3.56 12.73 11.47
CA GLN A 66 -4.73 13.07 10.66
C GLN A 66 -4.47 13.04 9.15
N SER A 67 -3.29 13.44 8.69
CA SER A 67 -2.92 13.40 7.27
C SER A 67 -2.91 11.98 6.70
N HIS A 68 -2.43 11.01 7.48
CA HIS A 68 -2.37 9.60 7.09
C HIS A 68 -3.77 8.98 7.04
N ILE A 69 -4.57 9.29 8.06
CA ILE A 69 -5.96 8.85 8.14
C ILE A 69 -6.76 9.38 6.94
N ASN A 70 -6.64 10.68 6.64
CA ASN A 70 -7.34 11.27 5.50
C ASN A 70 -6.82 10.75 4.16
N PHE A 71 -5.50 10.54 4.02
CA PHE A 71 -4.93 9.98 2.80
C PHE A 71 -5.46 8.58 2.50
N ILE A 72 -5.44 7.69 3.49
CA ILE A 72 -5.95 6.32 3.35
C ILE A 72 -7.47 6.31 3.21
N GLY A 73 -8.18 7.16 3.97
CA GLY A 73 -9.62 7.29 3.90
C GLY A 73 -10.12 7.76 2.53
N ASN A 74 -9.43 8.69 1.89
CA ASN A 74 -9.72 9.11 0.52
C ASN A 74 -9.52 7.99 -0.50
N ILE A 75 -8.44 7.19 -0.38
CA ILE A 75 -8.23 6.00 -1.22
C ILE A 75 -9.40 5.02 -1.04
N ALA A 76 -9.83 4.83 0.20
CA ALA A 76 -10.94 3.94 0.54
C ALA A 76 -12.27 4.42 -0.04
N ASP A 77 -12.56 5.72 0.06
CA ASP A 77 -13.76 6.33 -0.51
C ASP A 77 -13.75 6.22 -2.04
N THR A 78 -12.65 6.55 -2.73
CA THR A 78 -12.55 6.42 -4.19
C THR A 78 -12.81 4.98 -4.66
N LEU A 79 -12.21 3.98 -4.01
CA LEU A 79 -12.44 2.57 -4.37
C LEU A 79 -13.89 2.14 -4.10
N GLN A 80 -14.50 2.66 -3.03
CA GLN A 80 -15.89 2.38 -2.70
C GLN A 80 -16.86 3.04 -3.71
N GLU A 81 -16.56 4.25 -4.19
CA GLU A 81 -17.32 4.95 -5.25
C GLU A 81 -17.22 4.22 -6.59
N ASP A 82 -16.06 3.66 -6.91
CA ASP A 82 -15.82 2.85 -8.11
C ASP A 82 -16.49 1.46 -8.04
N GLY A 83 -17.19 1.14 -6.95
CA GLY A 83 -18.02 -0.05 -6.79
C GLY A 83 -17.30 -1.27 -6.19
N HIS A 84 -16.09 -1.11 -5.65
CA HIS A 84 -15.41 -2.17 -4.91
C HIS A 84 -16.01 -2.37 -3.52
N ASN A 85 -15.90 -3.59 -2.99
CA ASN A 85 -16.27 -3.87 -1.59
C ASN A 85 -15.08 -3.55 -0.70
N VAL A 86 -15.13 -2.44 0.04
CA VAL A 86 -13.99 -1.98 0.83
C VAL A 86 -14.21 -2.27 2.32
N THR A 87 -13.19 -2.85 2.96
CA THR A 87 -13.11 -2.99 4.41
C THR A 87 -11.90 -2.23 4.93
N LEU A 88 -12.11 -1.35 5.92
CA LEU A 88 -11.05 -0.61 6.58
C LEU A 88 -10.62 -1.33 7.87
N LEU A 89 -9.38 -1.80 7.94
CA LEU A 89 -8.75 -2.23 9.18
C LEU A 89 -8.08 -1.01 9.83
N PHE A 90 -8.69 -0.51 10.90
CA PHE A 90 -8.30 0.70 11.60
C PHE A 90 -7.55 0.35 12.89
N VAL A 91 -6.23 0.54 12.88
CA VAL A 91 -5.31 0.14 13.97
C VAL A 91 -4.96 1.33 14.85
N GLU A 92 -5.23 1.21 16.14
CA GLU A 92 -5.03 2.28 17.12
C GLU A 92 -3.56 2.43 17.53
N LEU A 93 -2.97 3.59 17.22
CA LEU A 93 -1.65 4.07 17.65
C LEU A 93 -1.78 5.39 18.42
N ASP A 94 -2.41 6.38 17.81
CA ASP A 94 -2.70 7.69 18.39
C ASP A 94 -4.07 7.70 19.06
N PRO A 95 -4.14 7.99 20.37
CA PRO A 95 -5.42 8.06 21.09
C PRO A 95 -6.28 9.25 20.67
N ASP A 96 -5.72 10.27 20.03
CA ASP A 96 -6.44 11.51 19.70
C ASP A 96 -7.23 11.39 18.38
N TYR A 97 -6.97 10.36 17.57
CA TYR A 97 -7.59 10.14 16.26
C TYR A 97 -8.30 8.77 16.13
N THR A 98 -8.99 8.33 17.17
CA THR A 98 -9.68 7.03 17.19
C THR A 98 -11.09 7.06 16.59
N ILE A 99 -11.69 8.25 16.49
CA ILE A 99 -13.08 8.44 16.05
C ILE A 99 -13.13 8.63 14.53
N ASP A 100 -12.39 9.61 14.02
CA ASP A 100 -12.36 9.96 12.60
C ASP A 100 -11.52 8.95 11.82
N THR A 101 -12.13 8.28 10.86
CA THR A 101 -11.48 7.28 10.00
C THR A 101 -11.04 7.85 8.67
N GLY A 102 -11.30 9.14 8.40
CA GLY A 102 -10.95 9.82 7.15
C GLY A 102 -11.78 9.39 5.93
N THR A 103 -12.76 8.50 6.12
CA THR A 103 -13.66 7.96 5.09
C THR A 103 -15.10 8.32 5.43
N ASN A 104 -15.88 8.68 4.41
CA ASN A 104 -17.32 8.96 4.52
C ASN A 104 -18.20 7.84 3.95
N LEU A 105 -17.65 6.96 3.12
CA LEU A 105 -18.42 5.99 2.34
C LEU A 105 -18.26 4.55 2.82
N VAL A 106 -17.10 4.20 3.40
CA VAL A 106 -16.81 2.84 3.82
C VAL A 106 -17.61 2.47 5.07
N LYS A 107 -18.44 1.44 4.96
CA LYS A 107 -19.32 0.97 6.05
C LYS A 107 -18.66 -0.11 6.92
N HIS A 108 -17.81 -0.94 6.33
CA HIS A 108 -17.18 -2.06 7.03
C HIS A 108 -15.84 -1.62 7.62
N ILE A 109 -15.83 -1.32 8.92
CA ILE A 109 -14.63 -0.87 9.63
C ILE A 109 -14.32 -1.82 10.78
N ILE A 110 -13.17 -2.49 10.72
CA ILE A 110 -12.62 -3.34 11.77
C ILE A 110 -11.68 -2.48 12.60
N ARG A 111 -12.09 -2.12 13.82
CA ARG A 111 -11.22 -1.41 14.77
C ARG A 111 -10.41 -2.40 15.58
N TYR A 112 -9.10 -2.22 15.60
CA TYR A 112 -8.18 -3.06 16.33
C TYR A 112 -7.37 -2.25 17.34
N SER A 113 -7.43 -2.67 18.60
CA SER A 113 -6.63 -2.15 19.70
C SER A 113 -5.83 -3.30 20.31
N SER A 114 -4.51 -3.19 20.32
CA SER A 114 -3.62 -4.24 20.81
C SER A 114 -3.69 -4.36 22.33
N PRO A 115 -3.58 -5.57 22.92
CA PRO A 115 -3.34 -5.71 24.37
C PRO A 115 -2.06 -5.01 24.85
N TYR A 116 -1.10 -4.78 23.96
CA TYR A 116 0.14 -4.05 24.23
C TYR A 116 0.07 -2.56 23.90
N TYR A 117 -1.11 -2.06 23.52
CA TYR A 117 -1.34 -0.65 23.28
C TYR A 117 -1.32 0.14 24.60
N ASN A 118 -0.63 1.27 24.60
CA ASN A 118 -0.66 2.22 25.70
C ASN A 118 -0.79 3.64 25.15
N SER A 119 -1.90 4.32 25.44
CA SER A 119 -2.13 5.69 24.98
C SER A 119 -1.05 6.69 25.45
N ALA A 120 -0.37 6.43 26.56
CA ALA A 120 0.71 7.27 27.06
C ALA A 120 1.98 7.19 26.20
N ASP A 121 2.21 6.06 25.53
CA ASP A 121 3.37 5.85 24.65
C ASP A 121 3.36 6.87 23.51
N TRP A 122 2.22 7.01 22.82
CA TRP A 122 2.07 7.96 21.72
C TRP A 122 2.13 9.42 22.17
N ARG A 123 1.51 9.74 23.31
CA ARG A 123 1.57 11.09 23.90
C ARG A 123 2.96 11.48 24.39
N SER A 124 3.85 10.51 24.62
CA SER A 124 5.24 10.76 25.01
C SER A 124 6.13 11.27 23.86
N LEU A 125 5.67 11.12 22.62
CA LEU A 125 6.41 11.48 21.43
C LEU A 125 6.57 13.00 21.37
N THR A 126 7.79 13.46 21.10
CA THR A 126 8.04 14.90 21.02
C THR A 126 7.25 15.54 19.88
N PHE A 127 6.98 14.81 18.78
CA PHE A 127 6.14 15.26 17.67
C PHE A 127 4.69 15.65 18.05
N LYS A 128 4.19 15.16 19.19
CA LYS A 128 2.89 15.55 19.75
C LYS A 128 2.88 16.86 20.51
N ARG A 129 4.06 17.42 20.79
CA ARG A 129 4.21 18.70 21.47
C ARG A 129 4.18 19.84 20.45
N PRO A 130 3.75 21.05 20.82
CA PRO A 130 3.75 22.20 19.91
C PRO A 130 5.16 22.60 19.41
N THR A 131 6.23 22.04 19.98
CA THR A 131 7.64 22.36 19.71
C THR A 131 8.20 21.76 18.41
N VAL A 132 7.40 21.05 17.64
CA VAL A 132 7.89 20.11 16.62
C VAL A 132 8.21 20.79 15.31
N PHE A 133 7.41 21.81 14.99
CA PHE A 133 7.73 22.75 13.93
C PHE A 133 8.91 23.68 14.29
N ASN A 134 9.30 23.70 15.57
CA ASN A 134 10.44 24.49 16.09
C ASN A 134 11.76 23.70 16.10
N SER A 135 11.76 22.41 15.78
CA SER A 135 13.01 21.67 15.59
C SER A 135 13.70 22.15 14.31
N ILE A 136 14.91 22.68 14.46
CA ILE A 136 15.74 23.18 13.35
C ILE A 136 16.14 22.02 12.42
N LEU A 137 16.25 20.80 12.96
CA LEU A 137 16.81 19.64 12.27
C LEU A 137 15.76 18.64 11.76
N GLY A 138 14.45 18.91 11.98
CA GLY A 138 13.36 18.01 11.60
C GLY A 138 12.89 17.10 12.74
N MET A 139 12.34 15.93 12.41
CA MET A 139 11.74 15.01 13.39
C MET A 139 12.81 14.44 14.33
N ASN A 140 12.46 14.32 15.62
CA ASN A 140 13.38 13.78 16.62
C ASN A 140 13.68 12.30 16.34
N PHE A 141 14.97 11.98 16.23
CA PHE A 141 15.44 10.63 15.96
C PHE A 141 14.97 9.60 17.00
N ILE A 142 14.83 10.01 18.28
CA ILE A 142 14.29 9.15 19.35
C ILE A 142 12.80 8.86 19.14
N ASP A 143 12.04 9.80 18.60
CA ASP A 143 10.62 9.56 18.31
C ASP A 143 10.47 8.53 17.19
N LEU A 144 11.32 8.56 16.17
CA LEU A 144 11.30 7.55 15.10
C LEU A 144 11.52 6.14 15.66
N ILE A 145 12.49 5.98 16.58
CA ILE A 145 12.72 4.70 17.26
C ILE A 145 11.48 4.28 18.07
N LYS A 146 10.92 5.20 18.86
CA LYS A 146 9.74 4.91 19.69
C LYS A 146 8.54 4.47 18.85
N ILE A 147 8.24 5.17 17.75
CA ILE A 147 7.18 4.81 16.81
C ILE A 147 7.35 3.36 16.31
N GLN A 148 8.56 3.00 15.92
CA GLN A 148 8.87 1.63 15.45
C GLN A 148 8.75 0.59 16.57
N MET A 149 9.14 0.93 17.80
CA MET A 149 8.91 0.05 18.96
C MET A 149 7.43 -0.14 19.29
N TYR A 150 6.62 0.91 19.18
CA TYR A 150 5.18 0.85 19.46
C TYR A 150 4.45 0.04 18.38
N THR A 151 4.77 0.26 17.11
CA THR A 151 4.23 -0.54 15.99
C THR A 151 4.64 -2.02 16.12
N TYR A 152 5.87 -2.33 16.52
CA TYR A 152 6.30 -3.70 16.82
C TYR A 152 5.43 -4.38 17.90
N ARG A 153 5.16 -3.69 19.02
CA ARG A 153 4.29 -4.21 20.10
C ARG A 153 2.86 -4.46 19.63
N ILE A 154 2.34 -3.55 18.80
CA ILE A 154 1.01 -3.71 18.22
C ILE A 154 0.98 -4.90 17.26
N CYS A 155 2.00 -5.04 16.40
CA CYS A 155 2.14 -6.19 15.52
C CYS A 155 2.13 -7.50 16.30
N ARG A 156 2.88 -7.57 17.41
CA ARG A 156 2.87 -8.72 18.31
C ARG A 156 1.46 -9.04 18.82
N GLY A 157 0.73 -8.04 19.28
CA GLY A 157 -0.67 -8.21 19.70
C GLY A 157 -1.56 -8.74 18.59
N MET A 158 -1.38 -8.26 17.36
CA MET A 158 -2.18 -8.70 16.20
C MET A 158 -1.91 -10.15 15.85
N LEU A 159 -0.65 -10.56 15.91
CA LEU A 159 -0.27 -11.95 15.70
C LEU A 159 -0.80 -12.84 16.82
N GLU A 160 -0.83 -12.36 18.07
CA GLU A 160 -1.35 -13.04 19.25
C GLU A 160 -2.88 -13.13 19.32
N ASP A 161 -3.62 -12.26 18.61
CA ASP A 161 -5.09 -12.31 18.58
C ASP A 161 -5.60 -13.54 17.81
N PRO A 162 -6.28 -14.50 18.49
CA PRO A 162 -6.75 -15.72 17.84
C PRO A 162 -7.92 -15.50 16.86
N ARG A 163 -8.55 -14.32 16.86
CA ARG A 163 -9.73 -14.01 16.05
C ARG A 163 -9.42 -13.19 14.81
N LEU A 164 -8.41 -12.33 14.87
CA LEU A 164 -8.12 -11.36 13.81
C LEU A 164 -7.75 -12.04 12.48
N ILE A 165 -6.74 -12.92 12.48
CA ILE A 165 -6.29 -13.58 11.24
C ILE A 165 -7.38 -14.45 10.62
N PRO A 166 -8.10 -15.32 11.38
CA PRO A 166 -9.25 -16.04 10.83
C PRO A 166 -10.32 -15.14 10.24
N LEU A 167 -10.70 -14.06 10.94
CA LEU A 167 -11.67 -13.08 10.43
C LEU A 167 -11.25 -12.50 9.08
N LEU A 168 -10.00 -12.07 8.95
CA LEU A 168 -9.48 -11.50 7.70
C LEU A 168 -9.41 -12.56 6.58
N ARG A 169 -9.04 -13.79 6.92
CA ARG A 169 -8.97 -14.90 5.96
C ARG A 169 -10.34 -15.32 5.44
N ASP A 170 -11.32 -15.45 6.33
CA ASP A 170 -12.69 -15.85 5.99
C ASP A 170 -13.39 -14.78 5.14
N SER A 171 -12.94 -13.52 5.25
CA SER A 171 -13.44 -12.41 4.44
C SER A 171 -13.02 -12.48 2.97
N LYS A 172 -12.01 -13.27 2.61
CA LYS A 172 -11.55 -13.51 1.22
C LYS A 172 -11.30 -12.22 0.42
N PHE A 173 -10.32 -11.44 0.84
CA PHE A 173 -9.92 -10.22 0.13
C PHE A 173 -9.06 -10.53 -1.10
N ASP A 174 -9.32 -9.82 -2.19
CA ASP A 174 -8.58 -9.90 -3.46
C ASP A 174 -7.33 -9.00 -3.45
N LEU A 175 -7.40 -7.87 -2.74
CA LEU A 175 -6.34 -6.86 -2.68
C LEU A 175 -6.19 -6.31 -1.25
N GLY A 176 -4.95 -6.18 -0.79
CA GLY A 176 -4.60 -5.49 0.45
C GLY A 176 -3.88 -4.18 0.17
N ILE A 177 -4.31 -3.06 0.76
CA ILE A 177 -3.65 -1.77 0.61
C ILE A 177 -3.13 -1.32 1.97
N PHE A 178 -1.87 -0.91 2.06
CA PHE A 178 -1.29 -0.41 3.30
C PHE A 178 -0.22 0.65 3.04
N GLU A 179 0.00 1.49 4.04
CA GLU A 179 1.05 2.51 4.00
C GLU A 179 2.41 1.95 4.45
N MET A 180 3.48 2.32 3.75
CA MET A 180 4.84 1.89 4.09
C MET A 180 5.43 2.63 5.31
N PHE A 181 5.06 2.21 6.52
CA PHE A 181 5.74 2.63 7.75
C PHE A 181 6.53 1.53 8.43
N HIS A 182 6.01 0.31 8.35
CA HIS A 182 6.56 -0.88 8.95
C HIS A 182 6.06 -2.10 8.13
N SER A 183 6.71 -3.25 8.27
CA SER A 183 6.52 -4.42 7.41
C SER A 183 5.44 -5.37 7.92
N CYS A 184 4.98 -5.20 9.17
CA CYS A 184 3.91 -6.03 9.74
C CYS A 184 2.65 -6.21 8.86
N PRO A 185 2.10 -5.18 8.18
CA PRO A 185 0.89 -5.34 7.38
C PRO A 185 1.07 -6.39 6.28
N ALA A 186 2.25 -6.46 5.65
CA ALA A 186 2.54 -7.46 4.63
C ALA A 186 2.43 -8.90 5.16
N GLY A 187 2.93 -9.13 6.37
CA GLY A 187 2.83 -10.44 7.02
C GLY A 187 1.40 -10.78 7.45
N ILE A 188 0.64 -9.81 7.96
CA ILE A 188 -0.78 -10.01 8.30
C ILE A 188 -1.60 -10.33 7.03
N MET A 189 -1.35 -9.62 5.93
CA MET A 189 -2.00 -9.87 4.65
C MET A 189 -1.66 -11.25 4.07
N GLU A 190 -0.40 -11.70 4.23
CA GLU A 190 0.00 -13.07 3.86
C GLU A 190 -0.77 -14.11 4.68
N LEU A 191 -0.85 -13.94 6.00
CA LEU A 191 -1.57 -14.86 6.89
C LEU A 191 -3.09 -14.87 6.64
N ALA A 192 -3.65 -13.75 6.20
CA ALA A 192 -5.02 -13.62 5.73
C ALA A 192 -5.26 -14.25 4.34
N GLY A 193 -4.21 -14.69 3.64
CA GLY A 193 -4.32 -15.32 2.33
C GLY A 193 -4.58 -14.35 1.18
N ILE A 194 -4.25 -13.07 1.35
CA ILE A 194 -4.48 -12.04 0.33
C ILE A 194 -3.46 -12.19 -0.80
N PRO A 195 -3.88 -12.36 -2.06
CA PRO A 195 -2.96 -12.72 -3.15
C PRO A 195 -2.09 -11.56 -3.62
N LYS A 196 -2.62 -10.33 -3.60
CA LYS A 196 -1.96 -9.12 -4.07
C LYS A 196 -2.06 -7.99 -3.07
N THR A 197 -1.05 -7.14 -3.05
CA THR A 197 -1.00 -5.98 -2.18
C THR A 197 -0.68 -4.73 -2.99
N MET A 198 -0.99 -3.56 -2.45
CA MET A 198 -0.58 -2.27 -2.97
C MET A 198 0.02 -1.46 -1.83
N LEU A 199 1.15 -0.85 -2.12
CA LEU A 199 1.88 -0.04 -1.19
C LEU A 199 1.65 1.44 -1.51
N VAL A 200 1.24 2.20 -0.51
CA VAL A 200 1.00 3.64 -0.65
C VAL A 200 1.81 4.42 0.38
N SER A 201 1.96 5.74 0.18
CA SER A 201 2.70 6.61 1.10
C SER A 201 2.18 8.04 1.05
N ALA A 202 1.79 8.59 2.19
CA ALA A 202 1.38 9.98 2.34
C ALA A 202 2.58 10.94 2.45
N ILE A 203 3.76 10.41 2.78
CA ILE A 203 5.01 11.19 2.96
C ILE A 203 5.94 11.10 1.74
N GLY A 204 5.49 10.49 0.65
CA GLY A 204 6.26 10.28 -0.58
C GLY A 204 7.26 9.13 -0.50
N ILE A 205 8.19 9.09 -1.45
CA ILE A 205 9.14 7.96 -1.62
C ILE A 205 10.26 8.06 -0.58
N GLY A 206 10.12 7.28 0.50
CA GLY A 206 11.17 7.06 1.51
C GLY A 206 12.18 5.98 1.14
N TYR A 207 13.18 5.74 2.01
CA TYR A 207 14.23 4.74 1.81
C TYR A 207 13.68 3.34 1.43
N GLN A 208 12.65 2.87 2.14
CA GLN A 208 12.08 1.55 1.91
C GLN A 208 11.50 1.38 0.49
N HIS A 209 10.89 2.44 -0.04
CA HIS A 209 10.39 2.45 -1.41
C HIS A 209 11.52 2.34 -2.44
N TYR A 210 12.61 3.11 -2.26
CA TYR A 210 13.80 3.02 -3.12
C TYR A 210 14.36 1.59 -3.13
N ARG A 211 14.51 0.96 -1.95
CA ARG A 211 15.01 -0.41 -1.83
C ARG A 211 14.10 -1.42 -2.55
N LEU A 212 12.79 -1.31 -2.41
CA LEU A 212 11.83 -2.20 -3.08
C LEU A 212 11.82 -2.05 -4.60
N LEU A 213 11.98 -0.81 -5.08
CA LEU A 213 12.07 -0.50 -6.51
C LEU A 213 13.43 -0.87 -7.12
N GLY A 214 14.41 -1.30 -6.30
CA GLY A 214 15.78 -1.54 -6.76
C GLY A 214 16.50 -0.25 -7.18
N MET A 215 16.05 0.90 -6.68
CA MET A 215 16.62 2.21 -6.96
C MET A 215 17.52 2.65 -5.81
N GLU A 216 18.62 3.32 -6.15
CA GLU A 216 19.41 4.01 -5.15
C GLU A 216 18.81 5.38 -4.86
N LYS A 217 18.66 5.72 -3.57
CA LYS A 217 18.27 7.08 -3.17
C LYS A 217 19.48 8.00 -3.27
N GLN A 218 19.40 9.05 -4.09
CA GLN A 218 20.46 10.05 -4.22
C GLN A 218 20.48 10.99 -3.00
N SER A 219 20.97 10.51 -1.86
CA SER A 219 20.99 11.24 -0.58
C SER A 219 21.82 12.54 -0.61
N SER A 220 22.61 12.78 -1.65
CA SER A 220 23.32 14.06 -1.84
C SER A 220 22.43 15.19 -2.36
N PHE A 221 21.28 14.86 -2.97
CA PHE A 221 20.38 15.84 -3.60
C PHE A 221 18.92 15.71 -3.15
N VAL A 222 18.46 14.49 -2.85
CA VAL A 222 17.09 14.25 -2.39
C VAL A 222 17.06 14.34 -0.86
N PRO A 223 16.36 15.35 -0.28
CA PRO A 223 16.25 15.46 1.17
C PRO A 223 15.50 14.25 1.74
N ASP A 224 15.85 13.88 2.96
CA ASP A 224 15.10 12.87 3.70
C ASP A 224 13.77 13.42 4.22
N ASN A 225 12.74 12.56 4.28
CA ASN A 225 11.40 12.92 4.73
C ASN A 225 11.40 13.42 6.19
N TYR A 226 12.44 13.10 6.96
CA TYR A 226 12.55 13.48 8.37
C TYR A 226 13.35 14.78 8.62
N ILE A 227 13.94 15.39 7.59
CA ILE A 227 14.77 16.59 7.74
C ILE A 227 14.04 17.82 7.21
N LYS A 228 14.21 18.95 7.90
CA LYS A 228 13.70 20.26 7.47
C LYS A 228 14.65 20.95 6.48
N CYS A 229 14.96 20.29 5.37
CA CYS A 229 15.74 20.88 4.28
C CYS A 229 14.83 21.29 3.12
N GLY A 230 15.06 22.48 2.56
CA GLY A 230 14.36 22.92 1.35
C GLY A 230 14.83 22.17 0.09
N ALA A 231 14.20 22.46 -1.05
CA ALA A 231 14.55 21.86 -2.35
C ALA A 231 16.01 22.14 -2.79
N ARG A 232 16.69 23.11 -2.17
CA ARG A 232 18.12 23.38 -2.36
C ARG A 232 18.82 23.29 -1.01
N MET A 233 19.76 22.35 -0.92
CA MET A 233 20.64 22.16 0.24
C MET A 233 22.04 22.71 -0.03
N SER A 234 22.58 23.44 0.95
CA SER A 234 23.99 23.81 1.05
C SER A 234 24.87 22.57 1.28
N PHE A 235 26.19 22.73 1.17
CA PHE A 235 27.13 21.61 1.32
C PHE A 235 26.98 20.89 2.67
N LEU A 236 26.88 21.64 3.79
CA LEU A 236 26.75 21.05 5.13
C LEU A 236 25.37 20.39 5.32
N GLU A 237 24.31 20.96 4.76
CA GLU A 237 22.98 20.33 4.78
C GLU A 237 22.97 19.02 3.98
N ARG A 238 23.68 18.95 2.85
CA ARG A 238 23.84 17.70 2.10
C ARG A 238 24.61 16.65 2.89
N LEU A 239 25.68 17.04 3.58
CA LEU A 239 26.44 16.12 4.43
C LEU A 239 25.58 15.58 5.57
N TYR A 240 24.81 16.46 6.22
CA TYR A 240 23.86 16.08 7.25
C TYR A 240 22.76 15.16 6.68
N ASN A 241 22.23 15.47 5.50
CA ASN A 241 21.23 14.64 4.84
C ASN A 241 21.78 13.24 4.54
N VAL A 242 23.00 13.12 4.01
CA VAL A 242 23.65 11.81 3.79
C VAL A 242 23.78 11.03 5.10
N PHE A 243 24.18 11.70 6.18
CA PHE A 243 24.29 11.06 7.51
C PHE A 243 22.92 10.54 7.99
N ILE A 244 21.87 11.35 7.93
CA ILE A 244 20.53 10.96 8.36
C ILE A 244 19.95 9.84 7.49
N ASN A 245 20.17 9.88 6.17
CA ASN A 245 19.77 8.79 5.28
C ASN A 245 20.49 7.48 5.64
N GLY A 246 21.79 7.54 5.96
CA GLY A 246 22.57 6.39 6.42
C GLY A 246 22.06 5.83 7.76
N CYS A 247 21.70 6.69 8.71
CA CYS A 247 21.02 6.26 9.93
C CYS A 247 19.69 5.58 9.59
N ALA A 248 18.82 6.25 8.82
CA ALA A 248 17.52 5.72 8.44
C ALA A 248 17.63 4.35 7.74
N TYR A 249 18.63 4.15 6.88
CA TYR A 249 18.97 2.86 6.28
C TYR A 249 19.21 1.78 7.35
N ILE A 250 20.11 2.05 8.30
CA ILE A 250 20.47 1.08 9.34
C ILE A 250 19.24 0.73 10.19
N PHE A 251 18.51 1.74 10.65
CA PHE A 251 17.33 1.53 11.49
C PHE A 251 16.22 0.78 10.77
N ALA A 252 15.94 1.14 9.52
CA ALA A 252 14.95 0.45 8.70
C ALA A 252 15.25 -1.05 8.56
N ASN A 253 16.51 -1.42 8.36
CA ASN A 253 16.92 -2.84 8.30
C ASN A 253 16.83 -3.53 9.67
N ILE A 254 17.19 -2.85 10.77
CA ILE A 254 17.07 -3.41 12.12
C ILE A 254 15.60 -3.67 12.46
N PHE A 255 14.71 -2.71 12.22
CA PHE A 255 13.29 -2.87 12.55
C PHE A 255 12.61 -3.93 11.69
N GLU A 256 12.94 -4.00 10.40
CA GLU A 256 12.47 -5.07 9.54
C GLU A 256 12.95 -6.45 10.03
N TYR A 257 14.19 -6.57 10.48
CA TYR A 257 14.70 -7.80 11.07
C TYR A 257 13.97 -8.18 12.36
N CYS A 258 13.69 -7.21 13.23
CA CYS A 258 12.91 -7.44 14.46
C CYS A 258 11.48 -7.90 14.13
N GLU A 259 10.81 -7.24 13.19
CA GLU A 259 9.48 -7.66 12.74
C GLU A 259 9.54 -9.06 12.11
N GLN A 260 10.49 -9.34 11.22
CA GLN A 260 10.68 -10.67 10.64
C GLN A 260 10.84 -11.75 11.72
N SER A 261 11.67 -11.48 12.72
CA SER A 261 11.92 -12.40 13.84
C SER A 261 10.63 -12.71 14.61
N LEU A 262 9.75 -11.72 14.78
CA LEU A 262 8.46 -11.91 15.44
C LEU A 262 7.54 -12.86 14.65
N PHE A 263 7.54 -12.77 13.32
CA PHE A 263 6.80 -13.71 12.48
C PHE A 263 7.41 -15.11 12.52
N GLU A 264 8.73 -15.23 12.47
CA GLU A 264 9.44 -16.51 12.53
C GLU A 264 9.28 -17.23 13.88
N GLU A 265 9.27 -16.48 14.98
CA GLU A 265 9.02 -17.02 16.33
C GLU A 265 7.65 -17.73 16.38
N LYS A 266 6.62 -17.13 15.77
CA LYS A 266 5.27 -17.66 15.80
C LYS A 266 4.98 -18.66 14.69
N PHE A 267 5.59 -18.48 13.53
CA PHE A 267 5.40 -19.27 12.33
C PHE A 267 6.79 -19.65 11.78
N PRO A 268 7.39 -20.77 12.25
CA PRO A 268 8.72 -21.18 11.82
C PRO A 268 8.81 -21.32 10.28
N GLY A 269 9.81 -20.69 9.68
CA GLY A 269 9.99 -20.66 8.23
C GLY A 269 9.06 -19.70 7.48
N PHE A 270 8.49 -18.71 8.18
CA PHE A 270 7.70 -17.66 7.54
C PHE A 270 8.51 -16.96 6.46
N ARG A 271 7.87 -16.65 5.32
CA ARG A 271 8.53 -15.96 4.21
C ARG A 271 9.03 -14.59 4.68
N SER A 272 10.17 -14.16 4.14
CA SER A 272 10.69 -12.81 4.33
C SER A 272 9.61 -11.76 4.04
N LEU A 273 9.34 -10.89 5.02
CA LEU A 273 8.42 -9.76 4.90
C LEU A 273 8.84 -8.83 3.74
N HIS A 274 10.15 -8.62 3.57
CA HIS A 274 10.68 -7.85 2.45
C HIS A 274 10.30 -8.46 1.10
N ASP A 275 10.46 -9.78 0.96
CA ASP A 275 10.13 -10.49 -0.27
C ASP A 275 8.62 -10.52 -0.50
N LEU A 276 7.81 -10.62 0.57
CA LEU A 276 6.36 -10.54 0.47
C LEU A 276 5.92 -9.20 -0.12
N ILE A 277 6.46 -8.10 0.38
CA ILE A 277 6.19 -6.76 -0.17
C ILE A 277 6.64 -6.73 -1.63
N ARG A 278 7.89 -7.10 -1.93
CA ARG A 278 8.44 -7.04 -3.29
C ARG A 278 7.67 -7.90 -4.32
N LEU A 279 7.21 -9.09 -3.94
CA LEU A 279 6.58 -10.05 -4.86
C LEU A 279 5.07 -9.85 -5.00
N LYS A 280 4.41 -9.31 -3.96
CA LYS A 280 2.96 -9.12 -3.95
C LYS A 280 2.52 -7.70 -4.22
N THR A 281 3.40 -6.71 -4.03
CA THR A 281 3.10 -5.32 -4.35
C THR A 281 3.16 -5.11 -5.87
N LEU A 282 2.08 -4.54 -6.42
CA LEU A 282 2.01 -4.05 -7.80
C LEU A 282 2.60 -2.66 -7.94
#